data_AF-A0A667ZNJ6-F1
#
_entry.id   AF-A0A667ZNJ6-F1
#
_cell.length_a   1.000
_cell.length_b   1.000
_cell.length_c   1.000
_cell.angle_alpha   90.00
_cell.angle_beta   90.00
_cell.angle_gamma   90.00
#
_symmetry.space_group_name_H-M   'P 1'
#
loop_
_entity.id
_entity.type
_entity.pdbx_description
1 polymer ?
#
loop_
_entity_poly.entity_id
_entity_poly.type
_entity_poly.pdbx_seq_one_letter_code
_entity_poly.pdbx_strand_id
1 'polypeptide(L)'
;YWPELGTTPNIKQIVVGRCYNYITLVNPSLRFDCEEIWREFEEVVVQRSACNVRVKDYHRLFHAMPQTWPCDRFLFWSKTRTLVHSYTAAVRHFWTLEDTLVGYIFNDLIWCGQEEDQDFDFSSCPEWSACVNHPVYSLWRQASQNVSLMIRLKNS
;
A
#
# COMPACT_ATOMS: atom_id res chain seq x y z
N TYR A 1 20.84 15.64 7.32
CA TYR A 1 21.12 14.40 6.58
C TYR A 1 20.40 13.28 7.29
N TRP A 2 19.20 12.95 6.85
CA TRP A 2 18.57 11.69 7.24
C TRP A 2 19.38 10.59 6.53
N PRO A 3 19.80 9.51 7.22
CA PRO A 3 20.37 8.38 6.51
C PRO A 3 19.37 7.96 5.43
N GLU A 4 19.84 7.73 4.21
CA GLU A 4 19.00 7.08 3.21
C GLU A 4 18.58 5.73 3.79
N LEU A 5 17.31 5.62 4.17
CA LEU A 5 16.76 4.39 4.70
C LEU A 5 16.42 3.51 3.49
N GLY A 6 17.04 2.34 3.42
CA GLY A 6 16.63 1.31 2.48
C GLY A 6 15.24 0.75 2.79
N THR A 7 14.92 -0.36 2.11
CA THR A 7 13.70 -1.13 2.34
C THR A 7 13.54 -1.46 3.82
N THR A 8 12.30 -1.40 4.30
CA THR A 8 11.99 -1.68 5.71
C THR A 8 12.45 -3.10 6.09
N PRO A 9 13.27 -3.26 7.16
CA PRO A 9 13.73 -4.58 7.57
C PRO A 9 12.56 -5.53 7.87
N ASN A 10 12.69 -6.80 7.47
CA ASN A 10 11.64 -7.83 7.62
C ASN A 10 10.32 -7.51 6.89
N ILE A 11 10.40 -6.79 5.76
CA ILE A 11 9.22 -6.35 5.00
C ILE A 11 8.26 -7.51 4.67
N LYS A 12 8.77 -8.70 4.32
CA LYS A 12 7.95 -9.88 4.07
C LYS A 12 7.09 -10.25 5.27
N GLN A 13 7.73 -10.42 6.42
CA GLN A 13 7.08 -10.80 7.67
C GLN A 13 6.05 -9.76 8.10
N ILE A 14 6.37 -8.47 7.92
CA ILE A 14 5.46 -7.37 8.24
C ILE A 14 4.24 -7.38 7.31
N VAL A 15 4.45 -7.48 5.99
CA VAL A 15 3.37 -7.46 4.99
C VAL A 15 2.44 -8.65 5.17
N VAL A 16 2.99 -9.87 5.24
CA VAL A 16 2.22 -11.10 5.43
C VAL A 16 1.51 -11.07 6.79
N GLY A 17 2.21 -10.66 7.85
CA GLY A 17 1.64 -10.55 9.20
C GLY A 17 0.48 -9.55 9.28
N ARG A 18 0.63 -8.37 8.66
CA ARG A 18 -0.45 -7.36 8.59
C ARG A 18 -1.62 -7.83 7.75
N CYS A 19 -1.37 -8.55 6.66
CA CYS A 19 -2.44 -9.16 5.86
C CYS A 19 -3.28 -10.13 6.70
N TYR A 20 -2.63 -11.08 7.39
CA TYR A 20 -3.33 -12.04 8.25
C TYR A 20 -4.06 -11.34 9.40
N ASN A 21 -3.44 -10.35 10.03
CA ASN A 21 -4.07 -9.55 11.07
C ASN A 21 -5.36 -8.90 10.55
N TYR A 22 -5.30 -8.29 9.38
CA TYR A 22 -6.43 -7.60 8.78
C TYR A 22 -7.59 -8.54 8.47
N ILE A 23 -7.33 -9.64 7.74
CA ILE A 23 -8.39 -10.57 7.33
C ILE A 23 -8.95 -11.41 8.48
N THR A 24 -8.24 -11.47 9.62
CA THR A 24 -8.66 -12.25 10.79
C THR A 24 -9.34 -11.39 11.85
N LEU A 25 -8.84 -10.18 12.09
CA LEU A 25 -9.25 -9.34 13.22
C LEU A 25 -9.96 -8.06 12.80
N VAL A 26 -9.60 -7.46 11.66
CA VAL A 26 -10.18 -6.18 11.21
C VAL A 26 -11.43 -6.42 10.35
N ASN A 27 -11.32 -7.26 9.32
CA ASN A 27 -12.43 -7.63 8.47
C ASN A 27 -12.47 -9.16 8.21
N PRO A 28 -13.07 -9.92 9.15
CA PRO A 28 -13.19 -11.37 9.08
C PRO A 28 -14.09 -11.90 7.97
N SER A 29 -14.72 -11.05 7.15
CA SER A 29 -15.49 -11.48 5.99
C SER A 29 -14.61 -11.75 4.76
N LEU A 30 -13.38 -11.20 4.76
CA LEU A 30 -12.44 -11.34 3.65
C LEU A 30 -11.71 -12.67 3.73
N ARG A 31 -11.47 -13.30 2.58
CA ARG A 31 -10.65 -14.51 2.44
C ARG A 31 -9.67 -14.27 1.31
N PHE A 32 -8.43 -13.98 1.65
CA PHE A 32 -7.36 -13.77 0.70
C PHE A 32 -6.16 -14.63 1.06
N ASP A 33 -5.39 -15.00 0.05
CA ASP A 33 -4.11 -15.67 0.22
C ASP A 33 -3.03 -14.59 0.44
N CYS A 34 -2.57 -14.46 1.69
CA CYS A 34 -1.58 -13.45 2.06
C CYS A 34 -0.19 -13.74 1.50
N GLU A 35 0.15 -15.00 1.21
CA GLU A 35 1.41 -15.34 0.55
C GLU A 35 1.34 -15.00 -0.95
N GLU A 36 0.16 -15.17 -1.57
CA GLU A 36 -0.04 -14.72 -2.95
C GLU A 36 0.06 -13.19 -3.07
N ILE A 37 -0.58 -12.45 -2.15
CA ILE A 37 -0.47 -10.99 -2.10
C ILE A 37 1.00 -10.57 -1.96
N TRP A 38 1.78 -11.26 -1.11
CA TRP A 38 3.21 -11.01 -0.98
C TRP A 38 3.95 -11.28 -2.30
N ARG A 39 3.69 -12.43 -2.95
CA ARG A 39 4.36 -12.82 -4.20
C ARG A 39 4.12 -11.80 -5.31
N GLU A 40 2.88 -11.38 -5.50
CA GLU A 40 2.52 -10.35 -6.49
C GLU A 40 3.14 -8.99 -6.18
N PHE A 41 3.31 -8.64 -4.89
CA PHE A 41 4.03 -7.43 -4.49
C PHE A 41 5.54 -7.54 -4.76
N GLU A 42 6.16 -8.63 -4.32
CA GLU A 42 7.59 -8.90 -4.44
C GLU A 42 8.02 -8.87 -5.91
N GLU A 43 7.29 -9.56 -6.79
CA GLU A 43 7.57 -9.61 -8.23
C GLU A 43 7.63 -8.22 -8.87
N VAL A 44 6.78 -7.29 -8.43
CA VAL A 44 6.77 -5.92 -8.95
C VAL A 44 8.02 -5.16 -8.57
N VAL A 45 8.46 -5.31 -7.32
CA VAL A 45 9.54 -4.50 -6.74
C VAL A 45 10.91 -5.04 -7.12
N VAL A 46 11.16 -6.34 -6.94
CA VAL A 46 12.51 -6.90 -7.05
C VAL A 46 13.01 -7.06 -8.49
N GLN A 47 12.11 -7.01 -9.48
CA GLN A 47 12.48 -7.07 -10.90
C GLN A 47 12.88 -5.71 -11.49
N ARG A 48 12.86 -4.62 -10.71
CA ARG A 48 12.94 -3.25 -11.22
C ARG A 48 13.76 -2.36 -10.30
N SER A 49 14.51 -1.44 -10.89
CA SER A 49 15.17 -0.37 -10.12
C SER A 49 14.16 0.60 -9.49
N ALA A 50 14.59 1.27 -8.44
CA ALA A 50 13.78 2.15 -7.59
C ALA A 50 13.01 3.28 -8.33
N CYS A 51 13.34 3.60 -9.59
CA CYS A 51 12.64 4.60 -10.40
C CYS A 51 12.00 4.06 -11.68
N ASN A 52 11.77 2.74 -11.76
CA ASN A 52 11.21 2.09 -12.94
C ASN A 52 9.93 1.27 -12.66
N VAL A 53 9.23 1.57 -11.56
CA VAL A 53 7.99 0.87 -11.18
C VAL A 53 6.79 1.75 -11.48
N ARG A 54 6.02 1.41 -12.52
CA ARG A 54 4.84 2.19 -12.93
C ARG A 54 3.61 1.71 -12.17
N VAL A 55 2.63 2.60 -12.06
CA VAL A 55 1.30 2.33 -11.47
C VAL A 55 0.69 1.01 -11.97
N LYS A 56 0.69 0.79 -13.29
CA LYS A 56 0.12 -0.42 -13.91
C LYS A 56 0.84 -1.72 -13.56
N ASP A 57 2.09 -1.65 -13.12
CA ASP A 57 2.86 -2.84 -12.80
C ASP A 57 2.27 -3.50 -11.52
N TYR A 58 1.59 -2.74 -10.65
CA TYR A 58 0.86 -3.27 -9.49
C TYR A 58 -0.53 -3.85 -9.78
N HIS A 59 -1.01 -3.87 -11.03
CA HIS A 59 -2.38 -4.32 -11.31
C HIS A 59 -2.68 -5.73 -10.78
N ARG A 60 -1.74 -6.68 -10.91
CA ARG A 60 -1.93 -8.05 -10.41
C ARG A 60 -2.05 -8.11 -8.89
N LEU A 61 -1.20 -7.37 -8.17
CA LEU A 61 -1.30 -7.19 -6.73
C LEU A 61 -2.72 -6.73 -6.33
N PHE A 62 -3.26 -5.70 -6.97
CA PHE A 62 -4.62 -5.22 -6.67
C PHE A 62 -5.73 -6.20 -7.09
N HIS A 63 -5.49 -7.04 -8.10
CA HIS A 63 -6.41 -8.13 -8.48
C HIS A 63 -6.42 -9.29 -7.48
N ALA A 64 -5.31 -9.53 -6.76
CA ALA A 64 -5.23 -10.56 -5.72
C ALA A 64 -5.98 -10.18 -4.43
N MET A 65 -6.23 -8.89 -4.21
CA MET A 65 -6.92 -8.37 -3.02
C MET A 65 -8.09 -7.43 -3.36
N PRO A 66 -9.10 -7.88 -4.11
CA PRO A 66 -10.24 -7.04 -4.49
C PRO A 66 -11.05 -6.68 -3.24
N GLN A 67 -11.18 -5.40 -2.94
CA GLN A 67 -11.98 -4.95 -1.81
C GLN A 67 -13.14 -4.06 -2.22
N THR A 68 -14.31 -4.32 -1.64
CA THR A 68 -15.48 -3.47 -1.75
C THR A 68 -15.78 -2.83 -0.40
N TRP A 69 -15.92 -1.51 -0.39
CA TRP A 69 -16.18 -0.75 0.83
C TRP A 69 -17.49 0.06 0.76
N PRO A 70 -18.09 0.43 1.90
CA PRO A 70 -19.14 1.45 1.94
C PRO A 70 -18.56 2.80 1.48
N CYS A 71 -19.06 3.33 0.36
CA CYS A 71 -18.49 4.52 -0.30
C CYS A 71 -18.82 5.82 0.43
N ASP A 72 -19.85 5.84 1.26
CA ASP A 72 -20.37 6.98 2.02
C ASP A 72 -19.52 7.35 3.25
N ARG A 73 -18.48 6.55 3.54
CA ARG A 73 -17.70 6.66 4.78
C ARG A 73 -16.21 6.90 4.57
N PHE A 74 -15.76 7.23 3.35
CA PHE A 74 -14.35 7.55 3.11
C PHE A 74 -14.01 9.01 3.43
N LEU A 75 -12.92 9.22 4.17
CA LEU A 75 -12.32 10.52 4.40
C LEU A 75 -10.98 10.62 3.68
N PHE A 76 -10.85 11.66 2.86
CA PHE A 76 -9.60 12.03 2.20
C PHE A 76 -8.89 13.11 3.00
N TRP A 77 -7.56 13.06 3.00
CA TRP A 77 -6.74 14.03 3.72
C TRP A 77 -5.50 14.40 2.90
N SER A 78 -5.02 15.64 3.10
CA SER A 78 -3.76 16.13 2.52
C SER A 78 -3.15 17.09 3.52
N LYS A 79 -1.92 16.80 3.97
CA LYS A 79 -1.21 17.52 5.05
C LYS A 79 -1.93 17.50 6.42
N THR A 80 -3.05 16.79 6.54
CA THR A 80 -3.88 16.69 7.76
C THR A 80 -3.99 15.27 8.32
N ARG A 81 -3.02 14.40 8.00
CA ARG A 81 -2.97 12.98 8.42
C ARG A 81 -3.36 12.79 9.89
N THR A 82 -2.59 13.41 10.79
CA THR A 82 -2.75 13.25 12.25
C THR A 82 -4.15 13.63 12.74
N LEU A 83 -4.72 14.71 12.22
CA LEU A 83 -6.07 15.16 12.57
C LEU A 83 -7.12 14.13 12.13
N VAL A 84 -7.06 13.69 10.87
CA VAL A 84 -8.07 12.77 10.32
C VAL A 84 -7.99 11.40 11.00
N HIS A 85 -6.79 10.85 11.22
CA HIS A 85 -6.64 9.59 11.96
C HIS A 85 -7.13 9.70 13.41
N SER A 86 -6.94 10.85 14.08
CA SER A 86 -7.47 11.06 15.43
C SER A 86 -9.01 11.07 15.42
N TYR A 87 -9.61 11.66 14.39
CA TYR A 87 -11.06 11.69 14.20
C TYR A 87 -11.64 10.31 13.88
N THR A 88 -11.04 9.54 12.96
CA THR A 88 -11.53 8.20 12.61
C THR A 88 -11.43 7.23 13.78
N ALA A 89 -10.37 7.32 14.59
CA ALA A 89 -10.22 6.54 15.82
C ALA A 89 -11.34 6.84 16.85
N ALA A 90 -11.80 8.09 16.94
CA ALA A 90 -12.83 8.51 17.87
C ALA A 90 -14.25 8.13 17.39
N VAL A 91 -14.54 8.33 16.10
CA VAL A 91 -15.90 8.17 15.56
C VAL A 91 -16.16 6.74 15.05
N ARG A 92 -15.11 5.97 14.71
CA ARG A 92 -15.14 4.55 14.26
C ARG A 92 -16.06 4.23 13.07
N HIS A 93 -16.64 5.25 12.44
CA HIS A 93 -17.56 5.12 11.30
C HIS A 93 -16.96 5.66 10.00
N PHE A 94 -15.71 6.09 10.01
CA PHE A 94 -15.04 6.64 8.83
C PHE A 94 -13.77 5.87 8.54
N TRP A 95 -13.45 5.75 7.26
CA TRP A 95 -12.33 4.99 6.72
C TRP A 95 -11.43 5.93 5.93
N THR A 96 -10.12 5.82 6.11
CA THR A 96 -9.13 6.44 5.23
C THR A 96 -8.58 5.41 4.25
N LEU A 97 -7.69 5.83 3.36
CA LEU A 97 -7.00 4.90 2.46
C LEU A 97 -6.20 3.86 3.26
N GLU A 98 -5.59 4.27 4.37
CA GLU A 98 -4.81 3.44 5.29
C GLU A 98 -5.67 2.38 6.01
N ASP A 99 -6.99 2.56 6.09
CA ASP A 99 -7.90 1.58 6.70
C ASP A 99 -8.32 0.47 5.72
N THR A 100 -8.04 0.61 4.42
CA THR A 100 -8.21 -0.48 3.44
C THR A 100 -7.14 -1.57 3.65
N LEU A 101 -7.30 -2.79 3.10
CA LEU A 101 -6.28 -3.85 3.25
C LEU A 101 -4.94 -3.45 2.66
N VAL A 102 -4.92 -2.87 1.45
CA VAL A 102 -3.68 -2.38 0.84
C VAL A 102 -3.05 -1.27 1.68
N GLY A 103 -3.87 -0.33 2.15
CA GLY A 103 -3.42 0.74 3.02
C GLY A 103 -2.83 0.20 4.31
N TYR A 104 -3.55 -0.70 4.99
CA TYR A 104 -3.17 -1.28 6.27
C TYR A 104 -1.86 -2.08 6.17
N ILE A 105 -1.72 -2.91 5.12
CA ILE A 105 -0.53 -3.71 4.87
C ILE A 105 0.69 -2.80 4.69
N PHE A 106 0.59 -1.80 3.81
CA PHE A 106 1.74 -1.01 3.35
C PHE A 106 1.95 0.32 4.10
N ASN A 107 1.09 0.67 5.05
CA ASN A 107 1.19 1.93 5.79
C ASN A 107 2.54 2.05 6.50
N ASP A 108 3.19 3.20 6.35
CA ASP A 108 4.50 3.52 6.95
C ASP A 108 5.65 2.58 6.57
N LEU A 109 5.49 1.75 5.52
CA LEU A 109 6.59 0.95 4.96
C LEU A 109 7.28 1.70 3.82
N ILE A 110 8.57 1.46 3.69
CA ILE A 110 9.43 1.93 2.59
C ILE A 110 10.01 0.70 1.89
N TRP A 111 10.05 0.73 0.56
CA TRP A 111 10.62 -0.34 -0.25
C TRP A 111 11.13 0.19 -1.59
N CYS A 112 12.16 -0.46 -2.10
CA CYS A 112 12.64 -0.32 -3.47
C CYS A 112 13.44 -1.57 -3.88
N GLY A 113 13.57 -1.79 -5.18
CA GLY A 113 14.45 -2.82 -5.74
C GLY A 113 15.77 -2.22 -6.21
N GLN A 114 16.75 -3.09 -6.45
CA GLN A 114 18.08 -2.76 -6.98
C GLN A 114 18.28 -3.36 -8.38
N GLU A 115 19.29 -2.89 -9.12
CA GLU A 115 19.60 -3.40 -10.46
C GLU A 115 20.49 -4.64 -10.45
N GLU A 116 21.37 -4.76 -9.44
CA GLU A 116 22.42 -5.77 -9.40
C GLU A 116 21.88 -7.15 -9.01
N ASP A 117 20.94 -7.17 -8.06
CA ASP A 117 20.29 -8.37 -7.56
C ASP A 117 18.77 -8.26 -7.72
N GLN A 118 18.11 -9.37 -8.08
CA GLN A 118 16.64 -9.45 -8.11
C GLN A 118 16.07 -9.54 -6.68
N ASP A 119 16.38 -8.54 -5.86
CA ASP A 119 16.00 -8.43 -4.46
C ASP A 119 15.70 -6.96 -4.09
N PHE A 120 15.19 -6.75 -2.88
CA PHE A 120 15.02 -5.43 -2.30
C PHE A 120 16.37 -4.79 -2.00
N ASP A 121 16.46 -3.47 -2.17
CA ASP A 121 17.60 -2.70 -1.66
C ASP A 121 17.33 -2.34 -0.19
N PHE A 122 18.02 -3.00 0.73
CA PHE A 122 17.98 -2.70 2.17
C PHE A 122 18.99 -1.63 2.59
N SER A 123 19.88 -1.21 1.69
CA SER A 123 20.96 -0.27 1.98
C SER A 123 20.52 1.17 1.73
N SER A 124 19.90 1.44 0.59
CA SER A 124 19.43 2.78 0.24
C SER A 124 18.21 2.74 -0.69
N CYS A 125 17.18 3.50 -0.35
CA CYS A 125 16.11 3.83 -1.27
C CYS A 125 16.11 5.34 -1.53
N PRO A 126 15.89 5.77 -2.79
CA PRO A 126 15.64 7.18 -3.07
C PRO A 126 14.38 7.65 -2.32
N GLU A 127 14.28 8.95 -2.08
CA GLU A 127 13.05 9.51 -1.53
C GLU A 127 11.87 9.19 -2.45
N TRP A 128 10.69 8.90 -1.90
CA TRP A 128 9.50 8.55 -2.68
C TRP A 128 9.10 9.63 -3.71
N SER A 129 9.52 10.88 -3.49
CA SER A 129 9.27 12.05 -4.34
C SER A 129 10.36 12.28 -5.39
N ALA A 130 11.48 11.54 -5.34
CA ALA A 130 12.64 11.72 -6.22
C ALA A 130 12.31 11.40 -7.69
N CYS A 131 11.32 10.55 -7.95
CA CYS A 131 10.91 10.19 -9.31
C CYS A 131 9.44 9.78 -9.41
N VAL A 132 8.86 9.94 -10.61
CA VAL A 132 7.43 9.68 -10.86
C VAL A 132 7.08 8.19 -10.77
N ASN A 133 8.03 7.31 -11.10
CA ASN A 133 7.85 5.85 -11.12
C ASN A 133 8.53 5.19 -9.91
N HIS A 134 8.53 5.87 -8.75
CA HIS A 134 8.96 5.27 -7.50
C HIS A 134 7.98 4.19 -7.05
N PRO A 135 8.41 3.00 -6.59
CA PRO A 135 7.53 1.88 -6.23
C PRO A 135 6.51 2.23 -5.15
N VAL A 136 6.94 2.89 -4.06
CA VAL A 136 6.03 3.37 -3.01
C VAL A 136 4.99 4.35 -3.59
N TYR A 137 5.44 5.36 -4.33
CA TYR A 137 4.55 6.37 -4.92
C TYR A 137 3.53 5.75 -5.89
N SER A 138 3.98 4.83 -6.74
CA SER A 138 3.14 4.11 -7.70
C SER A 138 2.06 3.27 -7.02
N LEU A 139 2.38 2.57 -5.91
CA LEU A 139 1.39 1.80 -5.14
C LEU A 139 0.32 2.71 -4.54
N TRP A 140 0.73 3.79 -3.85
CA TRP A 140 -0.21 4.73 -3.23
C TRP A 140 -1.08 5.45 -4.27
N ARG A 141 -0.51 5.74 -5.45
CA ARG A 141 -1.27 6.32 -6.57
C ARG A 141 -2.32 5.35 -7.10
N GLN A 142 -1.98 4.07 -7.30
CA GLN A 142 -2.94 3.04 -7.71
C GLN A 142 -4.05 2.88 -6.66
N ALA A 143 -3.70 2.80 -5.37
CA ALA A 143 -4.66 2.67 -4.27
C ALA A 143 -5.64 3.85 -4.24
N SER A 144 -5.12 5.07 -4.34
CA SER A 144 -5.93 6.30 -4.38
C SER A 144 -6.88 6.33 -5.58
N GLN A 145 -6.42 5.90 -6.74
CA GLN A 145 -7.24 5.81 -7.96
C GLN A 145 -8.38 4.79 -7.79
N ASN A 146 -8.09 3.61 -7.22
CA ASN A 146 -9.10 2.58 -6.99
C ASN A 146 -10.21 3.06 -6.05
N VAL A 147 -9.86 3.67 -4.92
CA VAL A 147 -10.85 4.26 -3.99
C VAL A 147 -11.68 5.34 -4.69
N SER A 148 -11.03 6.24 -5.43
CA SER A 148 -11.73 7.30 -6.17
C SER A 148 -12.72 6.75 -7.20
N LEU A 149 -12.33 5.70 -7.93
CA LEU A 149 -13.20 5.05 -8.92
C LEU A 149 -14.37 4.32 -8.27
N MET A 150 -14.14 3.61 -7.16
CA MET A 150 -15.20 2.95 -6.40
C MET A 150 -16.28 3.93 -5.93
N ILE A 151 -15.88 5.09 -5.43
CA ILE A 151 -16.82 6.15 -5.00
C ILE A 151 -17.62 6.69 -6.18
N ARG A 152 -17.00 6.89 -7.36
CA ARG A 152 -17.70 7.38 -8.57
C ARG A 152 -18.74 6.39 -9.09
N LEU A 153 -18.39 5.11 -9.19
CA LEU A 153 -19.25 4.07 -9.77
C LEU A 153 -20.51 3.78 -8.94
N LYS A 154 -20.48 3.99 -7.61
CA LYS A 154 -21.70 3.85 -6.77
C LYS A 154 -22.63 5.07 -6.79
N ASN A 155 -22.14 6.22 -7.28
CA ASN A 155 -22.90 7.47 -7.33
C ASN A 155 -23.42 7.80 -8.76
N SER A 156 -23.23 6.90 -9.73
CA SER A 156 -23.73 7.01 -11.10
C SER A 156 -24.94 6.10 -11.29
#